data_AF-A0AAW2VFF5-F1
#
_entry.id   AF-A0AAW2VFF5-F1
#
_cell.length_a   1.000
_cell.length_b   1.000
_cell.length_c   1.000
_cell.angle_alpha   90.00
_cell.angle_beta   90.00
_cell.angle_gamma   90.00
#
_symmetry.space_group_name_H-M   'P 1'
#
loop_
_entity.id
_entity.type
_entity.pdbx_description
1 polymer ?
#
loop_
_entity_poly.entity_id
_entity_poly.type
_entity_poly.pdbx_seq_one_letter_code
_entity_poly.pdbx_strand_id
1 'polypeptide(L)'
;MENCMFYAVEYNVENLKIRAHTERPMVMPRAMVESTSIVSLRLTNGVANSLLLPKSFALLKLKILQLKRFIFSHRNYDGELLLGCPVVEVLVLSHCRMTRCSKLKVLEVNSSSLKKLVIKNWSSPYKCFMKHMINVSAPNLVEFKLQGHIVRLNFNEPCLHVAWFDVRNPSGELLTSKRENRIAQSLFDLLDQITHYTNKRLFLSFDSLWVL
;
A
#
# COMPACT_ATOMS: atom_id res chain seq x y z
N MET A 1 -11.67 -7.21 -21.33
CA MET A 1 -11.18 -7.27 -19.93
C MET A 1 -12.33 -7.45 -18.95
N GLU A 2 -13.43 -6.73 -19.15
CA GLU A 2 -14.67 -6.89 -18.38
C GLU A 2 -15.22 -8.33 -18.40
N ASN A 3 -15.30 -8.96 -19.58
CA ASN A 3 -15.74 -10.35 -19.72
C ASN A 3 -14.91 -11.35 -18.89
N CYS A 4 -13.61 -11.11 -18.71
CA CYS A 4 -12.75 -11.98 -17.90
C CYS A 4 -13.08 -11.88 -16.40
N MET A 5 -13.52 -10.70 -15.95
CA MET A 5 -13.94 -10.50 -14.56
C MET A 5 -15.28 -11.18 -14.29
N PHE A 6 -16.23 -11.09 -15.22
CA PHE A 6 -17.49 -11.83 -15.14
C PHE A 6 -17.27 -13.34 -15.13
N TYR A 7 -16.45 -13.85 -16.06
CA TYR A 7 -16.06 -15.26 -16.07
C TYR A 7 -15.43 -15.69 -14.73
N ALA A 8 -14.53 -14.89 -14.16
CA ALA A 8 -13.91 -15.23 -12.88
C ALA A 8 -14.93 -15.34 -11.74
N VAL A 9 -15.94 -14.46 -11.72
CA VAL A 9 -17.01 -14.51 -10.71
C VAL A 9 -17.92 -15.71 -10.94
N GLU A 10 -18.35 -15.95 -12.18
CA GLU A 10 -19.25 -17.05 -12.56
C GLU A 10 -18.67 -18.42 -12.19
N TYR A 11 -17.37 -18.60 -12.39
CA TYR A 11 -16.66 -19.84 -12.10
C TYR A 11 -16.02 -19.88 -10.71
N ASN A 12 -16.43 -18.97 -9.81
CA ASN A 12 -15.97 -18.93 -8.41
C ASN A 12 -14.45 -18.95 -8.24
N VAL A 13 -13.74 -18.19 -9.07
CA VAL A 13 -12.28 -18.13 -9.02
C VAL A 13 -11.81 -17.55 -7.68
N GLU A 14 -11.01 -18.31 -6.97
CA GLU A 14 -10.45 -17.88 -5.69
C GLU A 14 -9.23 -16.95 -5.84
N ASN A 15 -8.45 -17.14 -6.91
CA ASN A 15 -7.18 -16.45 -7.14
C ASN A 15 -7.25 -15.63 -8.42
N LEU A 16 -7.49 -14.33 -8.29
CA LEU A 16 -7.69 -13.44 -9.42
C LEU A 16 -6.53 -12.44 -9.56
N LYS A 17 -5.89 -12.45 -10.73
CA LYS A 17 -4.84 -11.50 -11.10
C LYS A 17 -5.23 -10.74 -12.36
N ILE A 18 -5.36 -9.42 -12.23
CA ILE A 18 -5.74 -8.53 -13.33
C ILE A 18 -4.61 -7.53 -13.56
N ARG A 19 -4.21 -7.39 -14.82
CA ARG A 19 -3.30 -6.35 -15.26
C ARG A 19 -3.94 -5.57 -16.39
N ALA A 20 -4.36 -4.33 -16.10
CA ALA A 20 -5.03 -3.49 -17.07
C ALA A 20 -4.06 -2.64 -17.87
N HIS A 21 -4.24 -2.59 -19.19
CA HIS A 21 -3.50 -1.71 -20.09
C HIS A 21 -4.49 -0.92 -20.95
N THR A 22 -5.48 -0.33 -20.30
CA THR A 22 -6.52 0.46 -20.98
C THR A 22 -6.20 1.93 -20.84
N GLU A 23 -6.37 2.70 -21.92
CA GLU A 23 -6.24 4.16 -21.90
C GLU A 23 -7.43 4.81 -21.20
N ARG A 24 -8.61 4.20 -21.34
CA ARG A 24 -9.82 4.60 -20.62
C ARG A 24 -9.87 3.89 -19.26
N PRO A 25 -10.08 4.61 -18.15
CA PRO A 25 -10.27 4.00 -16.85
C PRO A 25 -11.45 3.05 -16.85
N MET A 26 -11.21 1.80 -16.48
CA MET A 26 -12.23 0.77 -16.34
C MET A 26 -12.69 0.70 -14.89
N VAL A 27 -14.01 0.70 -14.70
CA VAL A 27 -14.65 0.44 -13.42
C VAL A 27 -14.78 -1.07 -13.24
N MET A 28 -14.49 -1.57 -12.05
CA MET A 28 -14.70 -2.99 -11.75
C MET A 28 -16.20 -3.30 -11.69
N PRO A 29 -16.66 -4.39 -12.33
CA PRO A 29 -18.04 -4.83 -12.21
C PRO A 29 -18.40 -5.10 -10.75
N ARG A 30 -19.61 -4.70 -10.35
CA ARG A 30 -20.11 -4.87 -8.98
C ARG A 30 -20.02 -6.33 -8.51
N ALA A 31 -20.38 -7.28 -9.38
CA ALA A 31 -20.29 -8.71 -9.10
C ALA A 31 -18.88 -9.18 -8.71
N MET A 32 -17.84 -8.52 -9.22
CA MET A 32 -16.46 -8.81 -8.83
C MET A 32 -16.10 -8.21 -7.48
N VAL A 33 -16.61 -7.02 -7.17
CA VAL A 33 -16.35 -6.30 -5.91
C VAL A 33 -17.06 -6.96 -4.72
N GLU A 34 -18.16 -7.67 -4.97
CA GLU A 34 -18.99 -8.40 -4.00
C GLU A 34 -18.80 -9.93 -4.07
N SER A 35 -17.77 -10.40 -4.78
CA SER A 35 -17.51 -11.83 -4.93
C SER A 35 -17.26 -12.51 -3.58
N THR A 36 -17.94 -13.64 -3.37
CA THR A 36 -17.83 -14.46 -2.16
C THR A 36 -16.81 -15.59 -2.26
N SER A 37 -16.16 -15.75 -3.42
CA SER A 37 -15.18 -16.79 -3.71
C SER A 37 -13.74 -16.29 -3.74
N ILE A 38 -13.50 -15.02 -4.08
CA ILE A 38 -12.14 -14.48 -4.19
C ILE A 38 -11.44 -14.46 -2.82
N VAL A 39 -10.31 -15.19 -2.75
CA VAL A 39 -9.41 -15.27 -1.59
C VAL A 39 -8.13 -14.44 -1.82
N SER A 40 -7.63 -14.40 -3.07
CA SER A 40 -6.47 -13.60 -3.45
C SER A 40 -6.80 -12.70 -4.63
N LEU A 41 -6.63 -11.38 -4.45
CA LEU A 41 -6.86 -10.38 -5.49
C LEU A 41 -5.57 -9.60 -5.75
N ARG A 42 -5.09 -9.66 -6.99
CA ARG A 42 -3.89 -8.94 -7.44
C ARG A 42 -4.23 -8.03 -8.61
N LEU A 43 -4.23 -6.73 -8.36
CA LEU A 43 -4.58 -5.72 -9.34
C LEU A 43 -3.33 -4.94 -9.74
N THR A 44 -3.15 -4.74 -11.05
CA THR A 44 -2.03 -3.96 -11.59
C THR A 44 -2.51 -2.99 -12.66
N ASN A 45 -2.21 -1.72 -12.46
CA ASN A 45 -2.32 -0.71 -13.50
C ASN A 45 -1.07 -0.74 -14.39
N GLY A 46 -1.20 -1.30 -15.58
CA GLY A 46 -0.18 -1.30 -16.62
C GLY A 46 0.09 0.12 -17.14
N VAL A 47 -0.99 0.88 -17.36
CA VAL A 47 -0.98 2.33 -17.62
C VAL A 47 -1.63 3.04 -16.41
N ALA A 48 -1.23 4.29 -16.14
CA ALA A 48 -1.78 5.03 -15.01
C ALA A 48 -3.30 5.20 -15.16
N ASN A 49 -4.03 4.92 -14.08
CA ASN A 49 -5.50 4.99 -14.01
C ASN A 49 -6.27 4.01 -14.93
N SER A 50 -5.67 2.92 -15.41
CA SER A 50 -6.39 1.91 -16.19
C SER A 50 -7.52 1.21 -15.41
N LEU A 51 -7.33 0.96 -14.12
CA LEU A 51 -8.35 0.44 -13.19
C LEU A 51 -8.66 1.49 -12.14
N LEU A 52 -9.96 1.75 -11.97
CA LEU A 52 -10.48 2.49 -10.83
C LEU A 52 -10.74 1.51 -9.69
N LEU A 53 -10.19 1.78 -8.52
CA LEU A 53 -10.55 1.06 -7.31
C LEU A 53 -11.97 1.46 -6.92
N PRO A 54 -12.82 0.50 -6.51
CA PRO A 54 -14.04 0.84 -5.83
C PRO A 54 -13.72 1.52 -4.50
N LYS A 55 -14.64 2.35 -4.01
CA LYS A 55 -14.51 3.03 -2.72
C LYS A 55 -14.45 2.04 -1.55
N SER A 56 -15.17 0.93 -1.67
CA SER A 56 -15.12 -0.20 -0.76
C SER A 56 -15.19 -1.51 -1.55
N PHE A 57 -14.48 -2.52 -1.07
CA PHE A 57 -14.66 -3.91 -1.49
C PHE A 57 -15.62 -4.59 -0.52
N ALA A 58 -16.38 -5.59 -0.97
CA ALA A 58 -17.21 -6.44 -0.13
C ALA A 58 -16.79 -7.91 -0.29
N LEU A 59 -15.48 -8.16 -0.18
CA LEU A 59 -14.85 -9.45 -0.43
C LEU A 59 -14.61 -10.18 0.88
N LEU A 60 -15.64 -10.86 1.38
CA LEU A 60 -15.67 -11.45 2.73
C LEU A 60 -14.65 -12.57 2.96
N LYS A 61 -14.14 -13.21 1.90
CA LYS A 61 -13.12 -14.27 1.97
C LYS A 61 -11.72 -13.79 1.58
N LEU A 62 -11.55 -12.52 1.23
CA LEU A 62 -10.27 -12.01 0.73
C LEU A 62 -9.21 -12.02 1.84
N LYS A 63 -8.19 -12.86 1.67
CA LYS A 63 -7.03 -12.94 2.57
C LYS A 63 -5.84 -12.14 2.06
N ILE A 64 -5.70 -12.01 0.74
CA ILE A 64 -4.53 -11.38 0.12
C ILE A 64 -4.97 -10.30 -0.86
N LEU A 65 -4.61 -9.05 -0.58
CA LEU A 65 -4.80 -7.93 -1.49
C LEU A 65 -3.45 -7.39 -1.96
N GLN A 66 -3.23 -7.38 -3.26
CA GLN A 66 -2.06 -6.74 -3.87
C GLN A 66 -2.49 -5.67 -4.87
N LEU A 67 -2.04 -4.45 -4.62
CA LEU A 67 -2.25 -3.29 -5.49
C LEU A 67 -0.93 -2.84 -6.07
N LYS A 68 -0.84 -2.79 -7.40
CA LYS A 68 0.35 -2.33 -8.11
C LYS A 68 0.03 -1.13 -9.01
N ARG A 69 0.82 -0.06 -8.89
CA ARG A 69 0.73 1.18 -9.69
C ARG A 69 -0.60 1.94 -9.53
N PHE A 70 -1.19 1.91 -8.34
CA PHE A 70 -2.40 2.67 -8.03
C PHE A 70 -2.09 4.09 -7.53
N ILE A 71 -2.99 5.02 -7.86
CA ILE A 71 -2.94 6.40 -7.42
C ILE A 71 -4.14 6.67 -6.52
N PHE A 72 -3.90 6.91 -5.24
CA PHE A 72 -4.94 7.20 -4.25
C PHE A 72 -5.30 8.69 -4.24
N SER A 73 -6.59 8.99 -4.19
CA SER A 73 -7.14 10.34 -4.13
C SER A 73 -8.53 10.32 -3.48
N HIS A 74 -9.02 11.46 -3.02
CA HIS A 74 -10.38 11.61 -2.48
C HIS A 74 -11.51 11.25 -3.48
N ARG A 75 -11.19 11.03 -4.77
CA ARG A 75 -12.18 10.66 -5.80
C ARG A 75 -12.39 9.16 -5.90
N ASN A 76 -11.37 8.37 -5.56
CA ASN A 76 -11.35 6.91 -5.74
C ASN A 76 -11.01 6.17 -4.45
N TYR A 77 -10.94 6.88 -3.33
CA TYR A 77 -10.61 6.35 -2.02
C TYR A 77 -11.29 7.20 -0.95
N ASP A 78 -12.08 6.53 -0.11
CA ASP A 78 -12.93 7.19 0.89
C ASP A 78 -12.33 7.19 2.29
N GLY A 79 -11.08 6.73 2.44
CA GLY A 79 -10.38 6.74 3.72
C GLY A 79 -9.95 5.36 4.18
N GLU A 80 -10.66 4.30 3.80
CA GLU A 80 -10.43 2.95 4.33
C GLU A 80 -10.34 1.87 3.25
N LEU A 81 -9.15 1.30 3.06
CA LEU A 81 -8.90 0.33 2.00
C LEU A 81 -9.52 -1.04 2.25
N LEU A 82 -9.66 -1.42 3.53
CA LEU A 82 -9.95 -2.78 3.98
C LEU A 82 -11.31 -2.92 4.68
N LEU A 83 -12.12 -1.86 4.77
CA LEU A 83 -13.35 -1.83 5.58
C LEU A 83 -14.32 -2.99 5.26
N GLY A 84 -14.48 -3.38 4.00
CA GLY A 84 -15.34 -4.51 3.62
C GLY A 84 -14.59 -5.79 3.23
N CYS A 85 -13.33 -5.91 3.64
CA CYS A 85 -12.56 -7.15 3.54
C CYS A 85 -12.06 -7.58 4.94
N PRO A 86 -12.96 -8.09 5.80
CA PRO A 86 -12.70 -8.25 7.24
C PRO A 86 -11.60 -9.28 7.58
N VAL A 87 -11.24 -10.17 6.64
CA VAL A 87 -10.30 -11.27 6.86
C VAL A 87 -8.96 -11.11 6.11
N VAL A 88 -8.63 -9.90 5.64
CA VAL A 88 -7.37 -9.66 4.91
C VAL A 88 -6.18 -9.83 5.83
N GLU A 89 -5.38 -10.85 5.55
CA GLU A 89 -4.16 -11.18 6.29
C GLU A 89 -2.92 -10.53 5.66
N VAL A 90 -2.91 -10.31 4.34
CA VAL A 90 -1.75 -9.79 3.60
C VAL A 90 -2.15 -8.62 2.70
N LEU A 91 -1.50 -7.46 2.91
CA LEU A 91 -1.62 -6.29 2.05
C LEU A 91 -0.28 -5.95 1.40
N VAL A 92 -0.27 -5.83 0.08
CA VAL A 92 0.91 -5.42 -0.70
C VAL A 92 0.60 -4.18 -1.53
N LEU A 93 1.30 -3.08 -1.26
CA LEU A 93 1.23 -1.82 -2.00
C LEU A 93 2.53 -1.63 -2.79
N SER A 94 2.49 -1.72 -4.12
CA SER A 94 3.68 -1.71 -4.96
C SER A 94 3.64 -0.62 -6.03
N HIS A 95 4.62 0.28 -6.05
CA HIS A 95 4.63 1.44 -6.95
C HIS A 95 3.36 2.30 -6.83
N CYS A 96 2.75 2.32 -5.65
CA CYS A 96 1.57 3.14 -5.38
C CYS A 96 1.97 4.55 -4.95
N ARG A 97 1.03 5.49 -5.05
CA ARG A 97 1.21 6.88 -4.59
C ARG A 97 -0.10 7.54 -4.24
N MET A 98 -0.03 8.65 -3.51
CA MET A 98 -1.14 9.59 -3.37
C MET A 98 -1.01 10.73 -4.38
N THR A 99 -2.13 11.18 -4.94
CA THR A 99 -2.14 12.27 -5.93
C THR A 99 -1.69 13.60 -5.32
N ARG A 100 -0.91 14.37 -6.08
CA ARG A 100 -0.36 15.69 -5.68
C ARG A 100 -1.45 16.69 -5.27
N CYS A 101 -2.54 16.74 -6.02
CA CYS A 101 -3.60 17.75 -5.91
C CYS A 101 -4.85 17.25 -5.16
N SER A 102 -4.71 16.21 -4.32
CA SER A 102 -5.83 15.63 -3.60
C SER A 102 -5.96 16.23 -2.19
N LYS A 103 -7.20 16.35 -1.72
CA LYS A 103 -7.51 16.59 -0.30
C LYS A 103 -7.08 15.40 0.59
N LEU A 104 -7.04 14.18 0.04
CA LEU A 104 -6.52 13.00 0.73
C LEU A 104 -5.04 13.20 1.09
N LYS A 105 -4.76 13.29 2.39
CA LYS A 105 -3.42 13.45 2.98
C LYS A 105 -2.95 12.21 3.74
N VAL A 106 -3.88 11.39 4.20
CA VAL A 106 -3.58 10.16 4.91
C VAL A 106 -4.22 8.98 4.19
N LEU A 107 -3.49 7.88 4.07
CA LEU A 107 -4.02 6.58 3.68
C LEU A 107 -4.15 5.74 4.96
N GLU A 108 -5.38 5.46 5.39
CA GLU A 108 -5.61 4.60 6.55
C GLU A 108 -5.60 3.12 6.14
N VAL A 109 -4.75 2.35 6.82
CA VAL A 109 -4.72 0.89 6.74
C VAL A 109 -5.22 0.36 8.08
N ASN A 110 -6.55 0.25 8.18
CA ASN A 110 -7.25 -0.24 9.36
C ASN A 110 -7.65 -1.70 9.14
N SER A 111 -7.11 -2.63 9.93
CA SER A 111 -7.55 -4.03 9.91
C SER A 111 -7.06 -4.80 11.14
N SER A 112 -7.98 -5.44 11.85
CA SER A 112 -7.65 -6.35 12.95
C SER A 112 -7.15 -7.71 12.45
N SER A 113 -7.39 -8.11 11.21
CA SER A 113 -6.94 -9.40 10.66
C SER A 113 -5.60 -9.34 9.93
N LEU A 114 -5.09 -8.13 9.67
CA LEU A 114 -3.87 -7.93 8.88
C LEU A 114 -2.63 -8.39 9.65
N LYS A 115 -1.97 -9.42 9.10
CA LYS A 115 -0.75 -10.03 9.64
C LYS A 115 0.51 -9.53 8.94
N LYS A 116 0.41 -9.17 7.65
CA LYS A 116 1.55 -8.78 6.84
C LYS A 116 1.27 -7.55 5.98
N LEU A 117 2.11 -6.53 6.13
CA LEU A 117 2.09 -5.32 5.32
C LEU A 117 3.39 -5.17 4.54
N VAL A 118 3.28 -5.02 3.22
CA VAL A 118 4.43 -4.82 2.34
C VAL A 118 4.24 -3.58 1.49
N ILE A 119 5.12 -2.60 1.65
CA ILE A 119 5.15 -1.37 0.87
C ILE A 119 6.42 -1.37 0.01
N LYS A 120 6.25 -1.31 -1.31
CA LYS A 120 7.34 -1.34 -2.28
C LYS A 120 7.30 -0.12 -3.19
N ASN A 121 8.42 0.58 -3.30
CA ASN A 121 8.64 1.67 -4.24
C ASN A 121 7.52 2.73 -4.17
N TRP A 122 7.13 3.12 -2.97
CA TRP A 122 6.09 4.13 -2.78
C TRP A 122 6.55 5.47 -3.37
N SER A 123 5.76 6.04 -4.27
CA SER A 123 6.11 7.28 -4.96
C SER A 123 5.48 8.48 -4.26
N SER A 124 6.18 9.11 -3.32
CA SER A 124 5.73 10.38 -2.75
C SER A 124 6.16 11.57 -3.62
N PRO A 125 5.23 12.39 -4.12
CA PRO A 125 5.59 13.63 -4.79
C PRO A 125 6.38 14.59 -3.89
N TYR A 126 7.46 15.20 -4.39
CA TYR A 126 8.33 16.10 -3.61
C TYR A 126 7.59 17.13 -2.75
N LYS A 127 6.71 17.95 -3.36
CA LYS A 127 5.93 19.00 -2.67
C LYS A 127 4.92 18.45 -1.65
N CYS A 128 4.68 17.14 -1.66
CA CYS A 128 3.66 16.48 -0.85
C CYS A 128 4.24 15.46 0.13
N PHE A 129 5.56 15.20 0.13
CA PHE A 129 6.18 14.21 1.03
C PHE A 129 5.81 14.48 2.50
N MET A 130 5.90 15.75 2.92
CA MET A 130 5.52 16.14 4.28
C MET A 130 4.02 16.18 4.54
N LYS A 131 3.20 16.08 3.49
CA LYS A 131 1.75 16.15 3.59
C LYS A 131 1.08 14.77 3.48
N HIS A 132 1.79 13.78 2.94
CA HIS A 132 1.25 12.45 2.70
C HIS A 132 1.81 11.47 3.73
N MET A 133 0.92 10.70 4.33
CA MET A 133 1.25 9.71 5.36
C MET A 133 0.41 8.46 5.15
N ILE A 134 0.96 7.33 5.57
CA ILE A 134 0.20 6.08 5.68
C ILE A 134 0.07 5.79 7.17
N ASN A 135 -1.16 5.76 7.66
CA ASN A 135 -1.47 5.35 9.02
C ASN A 135 -1.82 3.86 9.01
N VAL A 136 -1.29 3.14 9.99
CA VAL A 136 -1.49 1.69 10.11
C VAL A 136 -2.04 1.39 11.49
N SER A 137 -3.34 1.08 11.54
CA SER A 137 -4.02 0.57 12.74
C SER A 137 -4.31 -0.91 12.52
N ALA A 138 -3.31 -1.73 12.82
CA ALA A 138 -3.37 -3.17 12.62
C ALA A 138 -2.73 -3.89 13.82
N PRO A 139 -3.50 -4.16 14.89
CA PRO A 139 -2.94 -4.68 16.14
C PRO A 139 -2.28 -6.05 15.97
N ASN A 140 -2.78 -6.88 15.04
CA ASN A 140 -2.25 -8.22 14.77
C ASN A 140 -1.16 -8.25 13.68
N LEU A 141 -0.60 -7.10 13.32
CA LEU A 141 0.44 -7.01 12.31
C LEU A 141 1.76 -7.59 12.82
N VAL A 142 2.15 -8.75 12.30
CA VAL A 142 3.35 -9.48 12.72
C VAL A 142 4.57 -9.24 11.83
N GLU A 143 4.34 -8.95 10.54
CA GLU A 143 5.40 -8.75 9.56
C GLU A 143 5.20 -7.44 8.80
N PHE A 144 6.23 -6.59 8.82
CA PHE A 144 6.29 -5.38 8.02
C PHE A 144 7.50 -5.40 7.08
N LYS A 145 7.28 -4.97 5.83
CA LYS A 145 8.37 -4.79 4.87
C LYS A 145 8.22 -3.48 4.10
N LEU A 146 9.23 -2.63 4.21
CA LEU A 146 9.41 -1.43 3.40
C LEU A 146 10.56 -1.64 2.42
N GLN A 147 10.31 -1.41 1.14
CA GLN A 147 11.31 -1.51 0.08
C GLN A 147 11.24 -0.28 -0.85
N GLY A 148 12.39 0.23 -1.27
CA GLY A 148 12.50 1.37 -2.20
C GLY A 148 12.51 2.72 -1.48
N HIS A 149 11.71 3.68 -1.93
CA HIS A 149 11.74 5.02 -1.33
C HIS A 149 11.09 5.06 0.05
N ILE A 150 11.65 5.89 0.93
CA ILE A 150 11.09 6.17 2.24
C ILE A 150 9.72 6.84 2.08
N VAL A 151 8.79 6.43 2.95
CA VAL A 151 7.43 6.95 3.06
C VAL A 151 7.15 7.27 4.52
N ARG A 152 6.38 8.33 4.79
CA ARG A 152 5.95 8.63 6.15
C ARG A 152 4.90 7.61 6.58
N LEU A 153 5.21 6.89 7.65
CA LEU A 153 4.39 5.86 8.24
C LEU A 153 4.15 6.22 9.71
N ASN A 154 2.94 5.95 10.17
CA ASN A 154 2.58 6.02 11.58
C ASN A 154 1.90 4.72 11.96
N PHE A 155 2.44 4.02 12.96
CA PHE A 155 1.84 2.80 13.47
C PHE A 155 1.09 3.09 14.77
N ASN A 156 -0.13 2.59 14.86
CA ASN A 156 -0.91 2.61 16.09
C ASN A 156 -0.82 1.22 16.74
N GLU A 157 0.02 1.09 17.76
CA GLU A 157 0.19 -0.12 18.59
C GLU A 157 0.37 -1.44 17.82
N PRO A 158 1.40 -1.58 16.95
CA PRO A 158 1.57 -2.77 16.15
C PRO A 158 2.25 -3.90 16.94
N CYS A 159 1.79 -5.15 16.83
CA CYS A 159 2.47 -6.31 17.44
C CYS A 159 3.55 -6.92 16.51
N LEU A 160 4.51 -6.11 16.06
CA LEU A 160 5.49 -6.53 15.06
C LEU A 160 6.50 -7.53 15.62
N HIS A 161 6.65 -8.66 14.93
CA HIS A 161 7.72 -9.62 15.19
C HIS A 161 8.92 -9.40 14.29
N VAL A 162 8.67 -9.04 13.03
CA VAL A 162 9.70 -8.88 12.02
C VAL A 162 9.46 -7.62 11.19
N ALA A 163 10.49 -6.79 11.10
CA ALA A 163 10.50 -5.62 10.23
C ALA A 163 11.68 -5.67 9.25
N TRP A 164 11.39 -5.46 7.97
CA TRP A 164 12.38 -5.42 6.89
C TRP A 164 12.40 -4.05 6.24
N PHE A 165 13.59 -3.46 6.15
CA PHE A 165 13.83 -2.20 5.47
C PHE A 165 14.90 -2.41 4.41
N ASP A 166 14.51 -2.22 3.16
CA ASP A 166 15.40 -2.20 2.01
C ASP A 166 15.19 -0.86 1.30
N VAL A 167 15.74 0.21 1.90
CA VAL A 167 15.42 1.58 1.49
C VAL A 167 16.52 2.18 0.64
N ARG A 168 16.09 2.95 -0.35
CA ARG A 168 16.96 3.65 -1.31
C ARG A 168 16.67 5.13 -1.26
N ASN A 169 17.73 5.94 -1.38
CA ASN A 169 17.57 7.37 -1.61
C ASN A 169 16.86 7.55 -2.97
N PRO A 170 15.81 8.38 -3.11
CA PRO A 170 15.20 8.66 -4.41
C PRO A 170 16.22 9.26 -5.39
N SER A 171 16.83 8.39 -6.20
CA SER A 171 17.75 8.75 -7.28
C SER A 171 16.96 9.40 -8.41
N GLY A 172 17.11 10.71 -8.64
CA GLY A 172 16.57 11.35 -9.84
C GLY A 172 16.19 12.83 -9.74
N GLU A 173 16.19 13.44 -8.56
CA GLU A 173 16.01 14.89 -8.40
C GLU A 173 17.15 15.43 -7.54
N LEU A 174 17.71 16.60 -7.86
CA LEU A 174 18.68 17.33 -7.01
C LEU A 174 18.14 17.39 -5.58
N LEU A 175 18.63 16.50 -4.72
CA LEU A 175 18.27 16.47 -3.33
C LEU A 175 18.90 17.69 -2.68
N THR A 176 18.08 18.58 -2.14
CA THR A 176 18.60 19.61 -1.24
C THR A 176 18.95 18.95 0.08
N SER A 177 20.00 19.40 0.77
CA SER A 177 20.36 18.92 2.11
C SER A 177 19.17 18.91 3.08
N LYS A 178 18.28 19.92 2.98
CA LYS A 178 17.03 19.99 3.74
C LYS A 178 16.07 18.82 3.47
N ARG A 179 16.03 18.29 2.25
CA ARG A 179 15.20 17.13 1.88
C ARG A 179 15.79 15.83 2.43
N GLU A 180 17.11 15.67 2.33
CA GLU A 180 17.80 14.50 2.86
C GLU A 180 17.59 14.38 4.36
N ASN A 181 17.82 15.46 5.11
CA ASN A 181 17.61 15.50 6.56
C ASN A 181 16.16 15.14 6.94
N ARG A 182 15.20 15.61 6.16
CA ARG A 182 13.77 15.34 6.36
C ARG A 182 13.38 13.88 6.11
N ILE A 183 13.98 13.27 5.08
CA ILE A 183 13.78 11.86 4.75
C ILE A 183 14.48 10.99 5.80
N ALA A 184 15.69 11.36 6.21
CA ALA A 184 16.44 10.74 7.30
C ALA A 184 15.61 10.74 8.59
N GLN A 185 15.09 11.91 8.99
CA GLN A 185 14.28 12.04 10.18
C GLN A 185 13.03 11.16 10.11
N SER A 186 12.33 11.14 8.97
CA SER A 186 11.16 10.26 8.81
C SER A 186 11.50 8.78 8.92
N LEU A 187 12.71 8.38 8.51
CA LEU A 187 13.20 7.01 8.71
C LEU A 187 13.54 6.76 10.18
N PHE A 188 14.21 7.69 10.86
CA PHE A 188 14.50 7.55 12.29
C PHE A 188 13.23 7.49 13.13
N ASP A 189 12.25 8.37 12.87
CA ASP A 189 10.94 8.35 13.53
C ASP A 189 10.21 7.01 13.31
N LEU A 190 10.36 6.41 12.12
CA LEU A 190 9.79 5.12 11.79
C LEU A 190 10.51 3.97 12.48
N LEU A 191 11.84 4.02 12.52
CA LEU A 191 12.65 3.04 13.23
C LEU A 191 12.35 3.10 14.73
N ASP A 192 12.29 4.29 15.32
CA ASP A 192 12.00 4.51 16.73
C ASP A 192 10.63 3.94 17.13
N GLN A 193 9.59 4.27 16.35
CA GLN A 193 8.27 3.65 16.50
C GLN A 193 8.37 2.14 16.46
N ILE A 194 9.00 1.57 15.43
CA ILE A 194 9.03 0.12 15.26
C ILE A 194 9.87 -0.55 16.35
N THR A 195 10.99 0.03 16.79
CA THR A 195 11.83 -0.53 17.86
C THR A 195 11.13 -0.58 19.21
N HIS A 196 10.23 0.38 19.49
CA HIS A 196 9.39 0.33 20.68
C HIS A 196 8.44 -0.88 20.68
N TYR A 197 8.08 -1.39 19.50
CA TYR A 197 7.07 -2.44 19.34
C TYR A 197 7.64 -3.79 18.86
N THR A 198 8.86 -3.83 18.31
CA THR A 198 9.45 -5.06 17.79
C THR A 198 10.20 -5.82 18.86
N ASN A 199 9.66 -6.99 19.22
CA ASN A 199 10.29 -7.84 20.23
C ASN A 199 11.29 -8.86 19.66
N LYS A 200 11.46 -8.99 18.33
CA LYS A 200 12.14 -10.18 17.79
C LYS A 200 13.18 -9.96 16.67
N ARG A 201 12.93 -9.25 15.55
CA ARG A 201 13.96 -9.08 14.46
C ARG A 201 13.79 -7.81 13.61
N LEU A 202 14.89 -7.08 13.41
CA LEU A 202 15.01 -5.93 12.50
C LEU A 202 16.06 -6.22 11.43
N PHE A 203 15.71 -6.06 10.16
CA PHE A 203 16.62 -6.17 9.03
C PHE A 203 16.73 -4.85 8.29
N LEU A 204 17.95 -4.32 8.16
CA LEU A 204 18.22 -3.05 7.49
C LEU A 204 19.16 -3.27 6.30
N SER A 205 18.78 -2.74 5.15
CA SER A 205 19.56 -2.67 3.92
C SER A 205 19.41 -1.27 3.34
N PHE A 206 20.53 -0.64 3.01
CA PHE A 206 20.61 0.72 2.47
C PHE A 206 21.49 0.73 1.22
N ASP A 207 20.93 1.13 0.07
CA ASP A 207 21.74 1.36 -1.12
C ASP A 207 22.28 2.81 -1.13
N SER A 208 23.56 2.94 -0.74
CA SER A 208 24.52 4.05 -0.96
C SER A 208 24.18 5.51 -0.54
N LEU A 209 25.16 6.08 0.20
CA LEU A 209 25.39 7.50 0.57
C LEU A 209 24.40 8.16 1.56
N TRP A 210 24.25 7.59 2.75
CA TRP A 210 24.04 8.43 3.93
C TRP A 210 25.43 8.88 4.40
N VAL A 211 25.79 10.15 4.18
CA VAL A 211 26.92 10.73 4.93
C VAL A 211 26.34 11.08 6.30
N LEU A 212 26.70 10.27 7.29
CA LEU A 212 26.42 10.51 8.72
C LEU A 212 27.16 11.75 9.21
#